data_AF-A0AAV2ZD99-F1
#
_entry.id   AF-A0AAV2ZD99-F1
#
_cell.length_a   1.000
_cell.length_b   1.000
_cell.length_c   1.000
_cell.angle_alpha   90.00
_cell.angle_beta   90.00
_cell.angle_gamma   90.00
#
_symmetry.space_group_name_H-M   'P 1'
#
loop_
_entity.id
_entity.type
_entity.pdbx_description
1 polymer ?
#
loop_
_entity_poly.entity_id
_entity_poly.type
_entity_poly.pdbx_seq_one_letter_code
_entity_poly.pdbx_strand_id
1 'polypeptide(L)'
;MLTRSIRMGMRTAGARMASTKRSSVNGPGAFETIYQTLMKNNLTYVTSIVVAAIVVESAYGSVTNFVWESSNRGRLYHHIDWSQFKTDDDDEDEEEEDDE
;
A
#
# COMPACT_ATOMS: atom_id res chain seq x y z
N MET A 1 64.56 -35.14 -39.10
CA MET A 1 63.25 -35.49 -39.67
C MET A 1 62.27 -35.61 -38.53
N LEU A 2 61.17 -34.83 -38.57
CA LEU A 2 59.79 -35.21 -38.15
C LEU A 2 59.59 -35.61 -36.66
N THR A 3 58.63 -35.14 -35.85
CA THR A 3 57.57 -34.14 -35.92
C THR A 3 56.91 -34.09 -34.52
N ARG A 4 56.38 -32.93 -34.14
CA ARG A 4 55.29 -32.65 -33.17
C ARG A 4 54.67 -33.81 -32.36
N SER A 5 54.46 -33.55 -31.07
CA SER A 5 53.10 -33.55 -30.51
C SER A 5 53.00 -32.72 -29.23
N ILE A 6 52.25 -31.63 -29.37
CA ILE A 6 51.86 -30.63 -28.38
C ILE A 6 50.57 -31.09 -27.70
N ARG A 7 50.46 -30.82 -26.39
CA ARG A 7 49.24 -30.71 -25.56
C ARG A 7 48.25 -31.88 -25.60
N MET A 8 48.16 -32.57 -24.47
CA MET A 8 46.87 -33.07 -24.00
C MET A 8 46.47 -32.26 -22.77
N GLY A 9 45.73 -31.19 -23.02
CA GLY A 9 44.94 -30.53 -22.01
C GLY A 9 43.73 -31.39 -21.72
N MET A 10 43.60 -31.86 -20.49
CA MET A 10 42.30 -32.18 -19.90
C MET A 10 42.45 -32.13 -18.38
N ARG A 11 42.67 -30.94 -17.83
CA ARG A 11 42.21 -30.66 -16.48
C ARG A 11 40.70 -30.59 -16.59
N THR A 12 40.07 -31.72 -16.29
CA THR A 12 38.64 -31.86 -16.06
C THR A 12 38.19 -30.71 -15.17
N ALA A 13 37.62 -29.68 -15.79
CA ALA A 13 36.83 -28.65 -15.13
C ALA A 13 35.52 -29.29 -14.66
N GLY A 14 35.62 -30.24 -13.74
CA GLY A 14 34.53 -30.68 -12.89
C GLY A 14 34.38 -29.65 -11.77
N ALA A 15 34.19 -28.38 -12.12
CA ALA A 15 33.65 -27.41 -11.19
C ALA A 15 32.22 -27.89 -10.93
N ARG A 16 32.09 -28.62 -9.83
CA ARG A 16 30.85 -29.07 -9.23
C ARG A 16 29.90 -27.89 -9.29
N MET A 17 28.94 -27.93 -10.21
CA MET A 17 27.79 -27.04 -10.22
C MET A 17 26.96 -27.46 -9.01
N ALA A 18 27.43 -27.06 -7.83
CA ALA A 18 26.62 -27.04 -6.63
C ALA A 18 25.58 -25.96 -6.88
N SER A 19 24.50 -26.35 -7.57
CA SER A 19 23.24 -25.64 -7.50
C SER A 19 22.85 -25.69 -6.03
N THR A 20 23.23 -24.66 -5.29
CA THR A 20 22.66 -24.35 -3.99
C THR A 20 21.22 -23.95 -4.28
N LYS A 21 20.35 -24.93 -4.51
CA LYS A 21 18.90 -24.70 -4.41
C LYS A 21 18.70 -24.14 -3.00
N ARG A 22 18.24 -22.89 -2.90
CA ARG A 22 17.86 -22.27 -1.61
C ARG A 22 16.97 -23.28 -0.90
N SER A 23 17.40 -23.76 0.26
CA SER A 23 16.61 -24.65 1.11
C SER A 23 15.25 -24.01 1.37
N SER A 24 14.16 -24.74 1.13
CA SER A 24 12.78 -24.26 1.37
C SER A 24 12.47 -24.03 2.85
N VAL A 25 13.37 -24.46 3.75
CA VAL A 25 13.27 -24.24 5.20
C VAL A 25 13.60 -22.78 5.56
N ASN A 26 14.35 -22.08 4.72
CA ASN A 26 14.61 -20.64 4.80
C ASN A 26 14.05 -19.92 3.55
N GLY A 27 12.85 -20.32 3.10
CA GLY A 27 12.13 -19.58 2.05
C GLY A 27 11.94 -18.11 2.44
N PRO A 28 11.74 -17.20 1.47
CA PRO A 28 11.57 -15.79 1.78
C PRO A 28 10.42 -15.64 2.78
N GLY A 29 10.71 -15.07 3.94
CA GLY A 29 9.68 -14.85 4.97
C GLY A 29 8.56 -13.97 4.41
N ALA A 30 7.35 -14.03 4.99
CA ALA A 30 6.21 -13.22 4.54
C ALA A 30 6.52 -11.70 4.48
N PHE A 31 7.51 -11.25 5.26
CA PHE A 31 7.98 -9.86 5.30
C PHE A 31 9.27 -9.61 4.51
N GLU A 32 9.88 -10.64 3.92
CA GLU A 32 11.15 -10.49 3.20
C GLU A 32 10.99 -9.69 1.90
N THR A 33 9.85 -9.85 1.22
CA THR A 33 9.48 -9.05 0.04
C THR A 33 9.25 -7.58 0.40
N ILE A 34 8.62 -7.32 1.55
CA ILE A 34 8.38 -5.97 2.06
C ILE A 34 9.72 -5.33 2.45
N TYR A 35 10.58 -6.07 3.13
CA TYR A 35 11.91 -5.59 3.53
C TYR A 35 12.78 -5.25 2.31
N GLN A 36 12.84 -6.15 1.32
CA GLN A 36 13.64 -5.94 0.11
C GLN A 36 13.14 -4.75 -0.73
N THR A 37 11.84 -4.46 -0.70
CA THR A 37 11.22 -3.39 -1.50
C THR A 37 11.26 -2.04 -0.78
N LEU A 38 10.91 -2.00 0.50
CA LEU A 38 10.70 -0.75 1.24
C LEU A 38 11.87 -0.39 2.17
N MET A 39 12.55 -1.37 2.76
CA MET A 39 13.50 -1.12 3.85
C MET A 39 14.98 -1.24 3.43
N LYS A 40 15.28 -1.73 2.23
CA LYS A 40 16.68 -1.97 1.79
C LYS A 40 17.49 -0.68 1.58
N ASN A 41 16.84 0.41 1.18
CA ASN A 41 17.48 1.69 0.89
C ASN A 41 16.99 2.75 1.89
N ASN A 42 17.90 3.49 2.52
CA ASN A 42 17.55 4.51 3.53
C ASN A 42 16.56 5.58 3.00
N LEU A 43 16.76 6.06 1.77
CA LEU A 43 15.86 7.04 1.16
C LEU A 43 14.45 6.45 0.96
N THR A 44 14.37 5.28 0.33
CA THR A 44 13.10 4.56 0.11
C THR A 44 12.39 4.27 1.43
N TYR A 45 13.15 3.90 2.46
CA TYR A 45 12.63 3.63 3.78
C TYR A 45 11.99 4.86 4.42
N VAL A 46 12.70 6.00 4.46
CA VAL A 46 12.16 7.25 4.99
C VAL A 46 10.93 7.71 4.22
N THR A 47 10.96 7.64 2.88
CA THR A 47 9.78 7.99 2.06
C THR A 47 8.60 7.07 2.34
N SER A 48 8.85 5.77 2.53
CA SER A 48 7.79 4.80 2.83
C SER A 48 7.15 5.07 4.19
N ILE A 49 7.93 5.52 5.19
CA ILE A 49 7.41 5.90 6.50
C ILE A 49 6.50 7.13 6.39
N VAL A 50 6.91 8.16 5.64
CA VAL A 50 6.09 9.37 5.48
C VAL A 50 4.77 9.05 4.78
N VAL A 51 4.82 8.26 3.69
CA VAL A 51 3.61 7.83 2.98
C VAL A 51 2.72 6.98 3.89
N ALA A 52 3.31 6.02 4.61
CA ALA A 52 2.56 5.19 5.55
C ALA A 52 1.91 6.02 6.65
N ALA A 53 2.60 7.03 7.18
CA ALA A 53 2.05 7.93 8.20
C ALA A 53 0.81 8.68 7.69
N ILE A 54 0.84 9.21 6.47
CA ILE A 54 -0.32 9.90 5.87
C ILE A 54 -1.52 8.95 5.71
N VAL A 55 -1.26 7.74 5.22
CA VAL A 55 -2.32 6.73 5.01
C VAL A 55 -2.91 6.29 6.36
N VAL A 56 -2.04 6.00 7.33
CA VAL A 56 -2.47 5.56 8.67
C VAL A 56 -3.23 6.68 9.37
N GLU A 57 -2.78 7.93 9.31
CA GLU A 57 -3.50 9.05 9.94
C GLU A 57 -4.90 9.22 9.36
N SER A 58 -5.04 9.15 8.03
CA SER A 58 -6.33 9.27 7.34
C SER A 58 -7.30 8.15 7.74
N ALA A 59 -6.80 6.91 7.76
CA ALA A 59 -7.58 5.75 8.16
C ALA A 59 -7.93 5.79 9.64
N TYR A 60 -6.96 6.12 10.51
CA TYR A 60 -7.11 6.17 11.95
C TYR A 60 -8.13 7.24 12.36
N GLY A 61 -8.06 8.43 11.78
CA GLY A 61 -9.05 9.50 12.00
C GLY A 61 -10.45 9.05 11.62
N SER A 62 -10.60 8.42 10.45
CA SER A 62 -11.90 7.94 9.96
C SER A 62 -12.49 6.84 10.86
N VAL A 63 -11.67 5.86 11.25
CA VAL A 63 -12.10 4.74 12.12
C VAL A 63 -12.43 5.24 13.51
N THR A 64 -11.60 6.10 14.10
CA THR A 64 -11.83 6.63 15.44
C THR A 64 -13.10 7.47 15.47
N ASN A 65 -13.32 8.31 14.45
CA ASN A 65 -14.54 9.09 14.32
C ASN A 65 -15.77 8.17 14.17
N PHE A 66 -15.70 7.15 13.31
CA PHE A 66 -16.78 6.19 13.15
C PHE A 66 -17.13 5.45 14.45
N VAL A 67 -16.12 5.01 15.21
CA VAL A 67 -16.33 4.37 16.51
C VAL A 67 -17.00 5.33 17.50
N TRP A 68 -16.57 6.59 17.52
CA TRP A 68 -17.16 7.61 18.38
C TRP A 68 -18.60 7.96 17.98
N GLU A 69 -18.86 8.14 16.69
CA GLU A 69 -20.19 8.42 16.13
C GLU A 69 -21.16 7.26 16.39
N SER A 70 -20.71 6.02 16.21
CA SER A 70 -21.49 4.82 16.52
C SER A 70 -21.89 4.78 17.99
N SER A 71 -20.97 5.11 18.91
CA SER A 71 -21.26 5.17 20.33
C SER A 71 -22.17 6.34 20.73
N ASN A 72 -22.25 7.40 19.92
CA ASN A 72 -23.04 8.61 20.19
C ASN A 72 -24.18 8.82 19.20
N ARG A 73 -24.61 7.74 18.52
CA ARG A 73 -25.64 7.79 17.48
C ARG A 73 -26.90 8.51 17.95
N GLY A 74 -27.40 9.44 17.15
CA GLY A 74 -28.59 10.26 17.44
C GLY A 74 -28.35 11.48 18.35
N ARG A 75 -27.13 11.69 18.87
CA ARG A 75 -26.79 12.88 19.68
C ARG A 75 -25.98 13.92 18.91
N LEU A 76 -25.60 13.63 17.67
CA LEU A 76 -24.75 14.50 16.85
C LEU A 76 -25.60 15.32 15.89
N TYR A 77 -25.14 16.54 15.61
CA TYR A 77 -25.81 17.51 14.75
C TYR A 77 -26.14 16.97 13.36
N HIS A 78 -25.26 16.16 12.78
CA HIS A 78 -25.45 15.57 11.45
C HIS A 78 -26.36 14.32 11.45
N HIS A 79 -26.78 13.82 12.63
CA HIS A 79 -27.79 12.77 12.74
C HIS A 79 -29.22 13.33 12.79
N ILE A 80 -29.37 14.65 12.99
CA ILE A 80 -30.66 15.30 13.04
C ILE A 80 -31.18 15.40 11.61
N ASP A 81 -32.37 14.89 11.38
CA ASP A 81 -33.07 15.06 10.12
C ASP A 81 -33.58 16.50 10.05
N TRP A 82 -33.00 17.33 9.18
CA TRP A 82 -33.40 18.73 9.03
C TRP A 82 -34.62 18.90 8.13
N SER A 83 -35.01 17.85 7.38
CA SER A 83 -36.17 17.90 6.49
C SER A 83 -37.48 18.01 7.25
N GLN A 84 -37.55 17.48 8.47
CA GLN A 84 -38.73 17.59 9.35
C GLN A 84 -39.00 19.02 9.87
N PHE A 85 -38.03 19.93 9.70
CA PHE A 85 -38.15 21.33 10.12
C PHE A 85 -38.33 22.29 8.95
N LYS A 86 -38.34 21.78 7.71
CA LYS A 86 -38.77 22.55 6.55
C LYS A 86 -40.29 22.66 6.60
N THR A 87 -40.80 23.88 6.60
CA THR A 87 -42.22 24.15 6.37
C THR A 87 -42.45 24.23 4.86
N ASP A 88 -43.59 23.72 4.37
CA ASP A 88 -43.97 23.74 2.94
C ASP A 88 -43.96 25.16 2.31
N ASP A 89 -43.84 26.23 3.11
CA ASP A 89 -43.69 27.63 2.66
C ASP A 89 -42.31 27.96 2.03
N ASP A 90 -41.27 27.13 2.20
CA ASP A 90 -39.92 27.41 1.66
C ASP A 90 -39.70 26.87 0.22
N ASP A 91 -40.70 26.19 -0.38
CA ASP A 91 -40.64 25.65 -1.75
C ASP A 91 -41.40 26.53 -2.79
N GLU A 92 -41.89 27.72 -2.42
CA GLU A 92 -42.61 28.67 -3.31
C GLU A 92 -41.74 29.85 -3.84
N ASP A 93 -40.41 29.83 -3.64
CA ASP A 93 -39.50 30.92 -4.08
C ASP A 93 -38.63 30.55 -5.32
N GLU A 94 -39.12 29.69 -6.22
CA GLU A 94 -38.43 29.31 -7.47
C GLU A 94 -39.20 29.59 -8.78
N GLU A 95 -40.12 30.57 -8.83
CA GLU A 95 -40.65 31.04 -10.11
C GLU A 95 -40.78 32.57 -10.21
N GLU A 96 -40.06 33.13 -11.20
CA GLU A 96 -40.34 34.34 -12.01
C GLU A 96 -39.29 35.48 -12.04
N GLU A 97 -39.08 35.97 -13.28
CA GLU A 97 -38.36 37.17 -13.79
C GLU A 97 -36.92 36.97 -14.30
N ASP A 98 -36.55 37.28 -15.55
CA ASP A 98 -37.27 37.74 -16.76
C ASP A 98 -36.31 37.65 -17.96
N ASP A 99 -36.83 37.35 -19.15
CA ASP A 99 -36.13 37.43 -20.44
C ASP A 99 -36.15 38.90 -20.92
N GLU A 100 -35.01 39.59 -20.98
CA GLU A 100 -34.75 40.71 -21.91
C GLU A 100 -33.28 40.84 -22.33
#